data_AF-A0A1A7YSK4-F1
#
_entry.id   AF-A0A1A7YSK4-F1
#
_cell.length_a   1.000
_cell.length_b   1.000
_cell.length_c   1.000
_cell.angle_alpha   90.00
_cell.angle_beta   90.00
_cell.angle_gamma   90.00
#
_symmetry.space_group_name_H-M   'P 1'
#
loop_
_entity.id
_entity.type
_entity.pdbx_description
1 polymer ?
#
loop_
_entity_poly.entity_id
_entity_poly.type
_entity_poly.pdbx_seq_one_letter_code
_entity_poly.pdbx_strand_id
1 'polypeptide(L)'
;MASTVTLEDALSNVDLLEELPLPDQQPCIEPLPSSVMYQPNFNTNFEDRNAFVTGIARYIEQATVHSSMNDMLEEGQEYAIMLYTWRSCSRAIPQVKCNEQPNRVEIYEKTVEVLEPEVTKLMNFMYFQRTAIDRFCGEVRRLCHAERRKDFVSEAYLLTLGKFINMFAVLDELKNMKCSVKNDHSAYKRAAQFLRKMSEPSSIQESQNLSMFLANHNKITQSLQQQLEVINGYDELLADIVNLCVDYYENKLYLTPSEKHMLLKVMGFGLYLMDGNSSSIYKLDAKKRINLTKIDKFFKQLQVVPLFGDMQIELSRYIKTSAHFEENKSRWTCTSISSSPQYNICEQMIQIREDHMRFISELARYSNSEVVTGSGRQESQKTDSEYRKLFDLALQGMQLLSQWSAHVMEVYSWKLVHPTDKYSNKQCPDNAEEYERATRYNYTSEE
;
A
#
# COMPACT_ATOMS: atom_id res chain seq x y z
N MET A 1 2.73 27.98 34.72
CA MET A 1 1.52 27.34 34.16
C MET A 1 1.38 26.02 34.87
N ALA A 2 0.28 25.79 35.60
CA ALA A 2 0.03 24.49 36.21
C ALA A 2 -0.29 23.51 35.07
N SER A 3 0.53 22.47 34.91
CA SER A 3 0.26 21.37 33.98
C SER A 3 -1.02 20.67 34.44
N THR A 4 -2.08 20.74 33.64
CA THR A 4 -3.31 20.00 33.89
C THR A 4 -3.02 18.51 33.75
N VAL A 5 -2.99 17.79 34.86
CA VAL A 5 -2.84 16.33 34.90
C VAL A 5 -4.15 15.70 34.43
N THR A 6 -4.08 14.72 33.53
CA THR A 6 -5.28 14.01 33.04
C THR A 6 -5.81 13.03 34.09
N LEU A 7 -7.06 12.60 33.96
CA LEU A 7 -7.62 11.60 34.88
C LEU A 7 -6.89 10.26 34.73
N GLU A 8 -6.53 9.91 33.50
CA GLU A 8 -5.78 8.71 33.15
C GLU A 8 -4.40 8.72 33.81
N ASP A 9 -3.66 9.83 33.74
CA ASP A 9 -2.35 9.95 34.42
C ASP A 9 -2.49 9.78 35.95
N ALA A 10 -3.57 10.34 36.53
CA ALA A 10 -3.83 10.21 37.95
C ALA A 10 -4.16 8.76 38.35
N LEU A 11 -4.91 8.03 37.53
CA LEU A 11 -5.21 6.61 37.73
C LEU A 11 -3.96 5.75 37.57
N SER A 12 -3.14 5.98 36.54
CA SER A 12 -1.87 5.26 36.34
C SER A 12 -0.91 5.40 37.53
N ASN A 13 -0.89 6.57 38.19
CA ASN A 13 -0.13 6.76 39.41
C ASN A 13 -0.64 5.92 40.59
N VAL A 14 -1.96 5.63 40.65
CA VAL A 14 -2.54 4.74 41.65
C VAL A 14 -2.22 3.28 41.31
N ASP A 15 -2.31 2.90 40.04
CA ASP A 15 -2.00 1.53 39.58
C ASP A 15 -0.54 1.16 39.89
N LEU A 16 0.39 2.11 39.74
CA LEU A 16 1.80 1.97 40.15
C LEU A 16 1.98 1.61 41.63
N LEU A 17 1.05 2.02 42.50
CA LEU A 17 1.08 1.66 43.92
C LEU A 17 0.59 0.23 44.17
N GLU A 18 -0.31 -0.27 43.32
CA GLU A 18 -0.78 -1.66 43.39
C GLU A 18 0.29 -2.65 42.91
N GLU A 19 1.11 -2.26 41.92
CA GLU A 19 2.20 -3.08 41.39
C GLU A 19 3.46 -3.12 42.29
N LEU A 20 3.51 -2.30 43.34
CA LEU A 20 4.66 -2.26 44.25
C LEU A 20 4.80 -3.60 44.99
N PRO A 21 5.90 -4.34 44.79
CA PRO A 21 6.10 -5.60 45.49
C PRO A 21 6.26 -5.33 46.99
N LEU A 22 5.31 -5.81 47.78
CA LEU A 22 5.42 -5.77 49.23
C LEU A 22 6.42 -6.86 49.68
N PRO A 23 7.32 -6.58 50.63
CA PRO A 23 8.21 -7.59 51.18
C PRO A 23 7.38 -8.67 51.88
N ASP A 24 7.38 -9.88 51.31
CA ASP A 24 6.72 -11.03 51.92
C ASP A 24 7.51 -11.42 53.19
N GLN A 25 6.83 -11.52 54.33
CA GLN A 25 7.45 -11.98 55.59
C GLN A 25 7.58 -13.51 55.65
N GLN A 26 7.28 -14.21 54.56
CA GLN A 26 7.51 -15.65 54.48
C GLN A 26 9.01 -15.98 54.54
N PRO A 27 9.43 -16.87 55.46
CA PRO A 27 10.80 -17.37 55.47
C PRO A 27 11.08 -18.06 54.13
N CYS A 28 12.18 -17.69 53.47
CA CYS A 28 12.64 -18.34 52.25
C CYS A 28 12.90 -19.83 52.51
N ILE A 29 12.00 -20.69 52.05
CA ILE A 29 12.12 -22.17 52.13
C ILE A 29 12.87 -22.72 50.91
N GLU A 30 13.44 -21.85 50.06
CA GLU A 30 14.21 -22.31 48.91
C GLU A 30 15.45 -23.09 49.40
N PRO A 31 15.60 -24.35 48.99
CA PRO A 31 16.79 -25.12 49.28
C PRO A 31 18.02 -24.45 48.63
N LEU A 32 19.19 -24.62 49.27
CA LEU A 32 20.47 -24.21 48.68
C LEU A 32 20.56 -24.70 47.22
N PRO A 33 21.06 -23.86 46.28
CA PRO A 33 21.15 -24.25 44.87
C PRO A 33 21.90 -25.57 44.74
N SER A 34 21.19 -26.61 44.27
CA SER A 34 21.83 -27.89 43.95
C SER A 34 22.53 -27.75 42.60
N SER A 35 23.77 -28.25 42.51
CA SER A 35 24.49 -28.24 41.24
C SER A 35 23.75 -29.09 40.21
N VAL A 36 23.44 -28.50 39.06
CA VAL A 36 22.95 -29.25 37.90
C VAL A 36 24.17 -29.84 37.20
N MET A 37 24.32 -31.16 37.28
CA MET A 37 25.33 -31.87 36.50
C MET A 37 24.87 -31.91 35.04
N TYR A 38 25.47 -31.07 34.20
CA TYR A 38 25.26 -31.09 32.75
C TYR A 38 26.24 -32.08 32.10
N GLN A 39 25.72 -33.04 31.33
CA GLN A 39 26.52 -33.94 30.53
C GLN A 39 26.44 -33.48 29.06
N PRO A 40 27.53 -32.97 28.47
CA PRO A 40 27.51 -32.50 27.09
C PRO A 40 27.22 -33.66 26.13
N ASN A 41 26.14 -33.54 25.35
CA ASN A 41 25.84 -34.42 24.25
C ASN A 41 26.48 -33.84 22.97
N PHE A 42 27.44 -34.54 22.37
CA PHE A 42 28.13 -34.12 21.14
C PHE A 42 27.41 -34.58 19.86
N ASN A 43 26.10 -34.81 19.94
CA ASN A 43 25.29 -35.14 18.78
C ASN A 43 25.27 -33.95 17.79
N THR A 44 25.87 -34.13 16.61
CA THR A 44 25.97 -33.12 15.55
C THR A 44 24.68 -32.98 14.73
N ASN A 45 23.56 -33.53 15.19
CA ASN A 45 22.27 -33.38 14.52
C ASN A 45 21.60 -32.01 14.77
N PHE A 46 22.19 -31.16 15.64
CA PHE A 46 21.76 -29.77 15.89
C PHE A 46 20.27 -29.62 16.22
N GLU A 47 19.66 -30.63 16.85
CA GLU A 47 18.22 -30.64 17.19
C GLU A 47 17.84 -29.50 18.16
N ASP A 48 18.81 -29.03 18.95
CA ASP A 48 18.71 -27.96 19.94
C ASP A 48 19.14 -26.58 19.41
N ARG A 49 19.47 -26.43 18.13
CA ARG A 49 19.91 -25.14 17.54
C ARG A 49 18.94 -23.99 17.83
N ASN A 50 17.64 -24.29 17.95
CA ASN A 50 16.59 -23.32 18.24
C ASN A 50 16.68 -22.78 19.69
N ALA A 51 17.30 -23.53 20.62
CA ALA A 51 17.52 -23.11 22.00
C ALA A 51 18.72 -22.15 22.14
N PHE A 52 19.60 -22.07 21.13
CA PHE A 52 20.78 -21.19 21.10
C PHE A 52 20.56 -19.94 20.24
N VAL A 53 19.34 -19.70 19.76
CA VAL A 53 18.97 -18.44 19.08
C VAL A 53 18.97 -17.34 20.14
N THR A 54 20.07 -16.59 20.22
CA THR A 54 20.15 -15.39 21.05
C THR A 54 19.12 -14.36 20.57
N GLY A 55 18.70 -13.44 21.44
CA GLY A 55 17.73 -12.39 21.07
C GLY A 55 18.13 -11.62 19.80
N ILE A 56 19.44 -11.43 19.56
CA ILE A 56 19.98 -10.77 18.37
C ILE A 56 19.78 -11.60 17.10
N ALA A 57 19.96 -12.93 17.16
CA ALA A 57 19.80 -13.81 16.02
C ALA A 57 18.35 -13.80 15.47
N ARG A 58 17.36 -13.68 16.36
CA ARG A 58 15.94 -13.52 15.97
C ARG A 58 15.70 -12.25 15.14
N TYR A 59 16.31 -11.12 15.52
CA TYR A 59 16.17 -9.87 14.77
C TYR A 59 16.88 -9.93 13.42
N ILE A 60 18.03 -10.60 13.34
CA ILE A 60 18.76 -10.82 12.07
C ILE A 60 17.92 -11.66 11.11
N GLU A 61 17.29 -12.73 11.59
CA GLU A 61 16.40 -13.56 10.76
C GLU A 61 15.20 -12.76 10.28
N GLN A 62 14.56 -11.98 11.17
CA GLN A 62 13.44 -11.11 10.79
C GLN A 62 13.86 -10.07 9.75
N ALA A 63 15.02 -9.42 9.91
CA ALA A 63 15.55 -8.46 8.95
C ALA A 63 15.85 -9.11 7.59
N THR A 64 16.32 -10.37 7.58
CA THR A 64 16.57 -11.14 6.36
C THR A 64 15.27 -11.43 5.60
N VAL A 65 14.22 -11.87 6.32
CA VAL A 65 12.90 -12.08 5.74
C VAL A 65 12.31 -10.76 5.25
N HIS A 66 12.43 -9.69 6.03
CA HIS A 66 11.95 -8.35 5.67
C HIS A 66 12.63 -7.83 4.40
N SER A 67 13.95 -7.97 4.26
CA SER A 67 14.68 -7.59 3.05
C SER A 67 14.18 -8.36 1.83
N SER A 68 14.08 -9.69 1.93
CA SER A 68 13.59 -10.53 0.82
C SER A 68 12.15 -10.19 0.40
N MET A 69 11.30 -9.78 1.34
CA MET A 69 9.95 -9.30 1.05
C MET A 69 9.97 -7.95 0.30
N ASN A 70 10.88 -7.04 0.65
CA ASN A 70 11.02 -5.77 -0.05
C ASN A 70 11.49 -5.95 -1.50
N ASP A 71 12.41 -6.89 -1.77
CA ASP A 71 12.85 -7.19 -3.15
C ASP A 71 11.67 -7.58 -4.05
N MET A 72 10.70 -8.33 -3.50
CA MET A 72 9.49 -8.72 -4.22
C MET A 72 8.50 -7.55 -4.43
N LEU A 73 8.51 -6.53 -3.56
CA LEU A 73 7.75 -5.29 -3.80
C LEU A 73 8.32 -4.50 -4.97
N GLU A 74 9.65 -4.44 -5.10
CA GLU A 74 10.32 -3.81 -6.23
C GLU A 74 10.02 -4.55 -7.54
N GLU A 75 10.11 -5.89 -7.54
CA GLU A 75 9.70 -6.70 -8.71
C GLU A 75 8.23 -6.48 -9.08
N GLY A 76 7.34 -6.39 -8.08
CA GLY A 76 5.93 -6.08 -8.31
C GLY A 76 5.70 -4.71 -8.93
N GLN A 77 6.53 -3.72 -8.57
CA GLN A 77 6.51 -2.39 -9.16
C GLN A 77 6.90 -2.42 -10.65
N GLU A 78 7.88 -3.26 -11.03
CA GLU A 78 8.24 -3.44 -12.45
C GLU A 78 7.07 -3.98 -13.28
N TYR A 79 6.33 -4.96 -12.76
CA TYR A 79 5.12 -5.46 -13.42
C TYR A 79 3.99 -4.41 -13.47
N ALA A 80 3.85 -3.58 -12.43
CA ALA A 80 2.89 -2.48 -12.45
C ALA A 80 3.23 -1.48 -13.57
N ILE A 81 4.50 -1.11 -13.73
CA ILE A 81 4.99 -0.26 -14.84
C ILE A 81 4.72 -0.93 -16.19
N MET A 82 5.03 -2.22 -16.32
CA MET A 82 4.77 -3.00 -17.54
C MET A 82 3.29 -2.94 -17.94
N LEU A 83 2.37 -3.22 -17.01
CA LEU A 83 0.93 -3.18 -17.27
C LEU A 83 0.47 -1.76 -17.63
N TYR A 84 0.89 -0.76 -16.86
CA TYR A 84 0.50 0.63 -17.06
C TYR A 84 0.95 1.17 -18.42
N THR A 85 2.18 0.86 -18.83
CA THR A 85 2.75 1.33 -20.10
C THR A 85 2.37 0.46 -21.29
N TRP A 86 1.70 -0.68 -21.08
CA TRP A 86 1.24 -1.55 -22.16
C TRP A 86 0.24 -0.84 -23.07
N ARG A 87 0.64 -0.63 -24.33
CA ARG A 87 -0.22 -0.17 -25.43
C ARG A 87 -0.49 -1.33 -26.37
N SER A 88 -1.64 -1.30 -27.04
CA SER A 88 -2.07 -2.44 -27.86
C SER A 88 -1.22 -2.60 -29.12
N CYS A 89 -0.50 -3.72 -29.21
CA CYS A 89 0.18 -4.15 -30.43
C CYS A 89 -0.83 -4.64 -31.47
N SER A 90 -1.89 -5.35 -31.04
CA SER A 90 -2.91 -5.91 -31.94
C SER A 90 -3.70 -4.85 -32.71
N ARG A 91 -3.83 -3.63 -32.19
CA ARG A 91 -4.40 -2.50 -32.95
C ARG A 91 -3.52 -2.03 -34.12
N ALA A 92 -2.21 -2.26 -34.05
CA ALA A 92 -1.25 -1.91 -35.10
C ALA A 92 -1.05 -3.05 -36.12
N ILE A 93 -1.47 -4.27 -35.79
CA ILE A 93 -1.34 -5.44 -36.67
C ILE A 93 -2.46 -5.45 -37.72
N PRO A 94 -2.14 -5.63 -39.02
CA PRO A 94 -3.15 -5.73 -40.08
C PRO A 94 -4.05 -6.95 -39.86
N GLN A 95 -5.36 -6.74 -39.82
CA GLN A 95 -6.31 -7.82 -39.59
C GLN A 95 -6.49 -8.70 -40.83
N VAL A 96 -6.52 -10.01 -40.63
CA VAL A 96 -6.88 -10.98 -41.67
C VAL A 96 -8.40 -10.92 -41.89
N LYS A 97 -8.84 -10.45 -43.06
CA LYS A 97 -10.26 -10.22 -43.37
C LYS A 97 -11.00 -11.50 -43.78
N CYS A 98 -10.33 -12.39 -44.50
CA CYS A 98 -10.88 -13.65 -44.97
C CYS A 98 -9.83 -14.75 -45.01
N ASN A 99 -10.26 -16.00 -45.15
CA ASN A 99 -9.37 -17.15 -45.16
C ASN A 99 -8.46 -17.22 -46.39
N GLU A 100 -8.88 -16.61 -47.49
CA GLU A 100 -8.22 -16.62 -48.82
C GLU A 100 -7.22 -15.48 -49.01
N GLN A 101 -6.99 -14.66 -47.97
CA GLN A 101 -6.11 -13.50 -48.06
C GLN A 101 -4.65 -13.94 -48.35
N PRO A 102 -3.99 -13.41 -49.41
CA PRO A 102 -2.67 -13.89 -49.86
C PRO A 102 -1.57 -13.79 -48.79
N ASN A 103 -1.49 -12.67 -48.07
CA ASN A 103 -0.48 -12.42 -47.05
C ASN A 103 -0.88 -12.92 -45.65
N ARG A 104 -1.89 -13.79 -45.54
CA ARG A 104 -2.39 -14.31 -44.26
C ARG A 104 -1.31 -15.01 -43.43
N VAL A 105 -0.48 -15.83 -44.07
CA VAL A 105 0.58 -16.59 -43.38
C VAL A 105 1.65 -15.63 -42.85
N GLU A 106 2.14 -14.73 -43.70
CA GLU A 106 3.14 -13.72 -43.35
C GLU A 106 2.67 -12.83 -42.19
N ILE A 107 1.42 -12.38 -42.21
CA ILE A 107 0.83 -11.60 -41.10
C ILE A 107 0.92 -12.40 -39.79
N TYR A 108 0.55 -13.68 -39.79
CA TYR A 108 0.59 -14.49 -38.57
C TYR A 108 2.02 -14.79 -38.11
N GLU A 109 2.96 -15.01 -39.03
CA GLU A 109 4.37 -15.21 -38.69
C GLU A 109 4.95 -13.97 -38.00
N LYS A 110 4.72 -12.79 -38.57
CA LYS A 110 5.14 -11.51 -37.98
C LYS A 110 4.38 -11.16 -36.71
N THR A 111 3.11 -11.55 -36.59
CA THR A 111 2.34 -11.39 -35.36
C THR A 111 2.97 -12.18 -34.21
N VAL A 112 3.36 -13.43 -34.45
CA VAL A 112 4.04 -14.25 -33.44
C VAL A 112 5.41 -13.66 -33.10
N GLU A 113 6.22 -13.31 -34.11
CA GLU A 113 7.55 -12.71 -33.90
C GLU A 113 7.52 -11.46 -33.00
N VAL A 114 6.52 -10.59 -33.18
CA VAL A 114 6.38 -9.36 -32.39
C VAL A 114 5.80 -9.63 -30.99
N LEU A 115 4.80 -10.51 -30.88
CA LEU A 115 4.06 -10.69 -29.62
C LEU A 115 4.64 -11.77 -28.70
N GLU A 116 5.47 -12.69 -29.19
CA GLU A 116 6.04 -13.78 -28.39
C GLU A 116 6.88 -13.27 -27.19
N PRO A 117 7.79 -12.28 -27.35
CA PRO A 117 8.52 -11.71 -26.22
C PRO A 117 7.59 -11.02 -25.21
N GLU A 118 6.53 -10.37 -25.69
CA GLU A 118 5.56 -9.68 -24.83
C GLU A 118 4.69 -10.68 -24.05
N VAL A 119 4.23 -11.75 -24.69
CA VAL A 119 3.50 -12.83 -24.01
C VAL A 119 4.35 -13.52 -22.96
N THR A 120 5.66 -13.61 -23.17
CA THR A 120 6.60 -14.13 -22.15
C THR A 120 6.58 -13.27 -20.89
N LYS A 121 6.51 -11.94 -21.01
CA LYS A 121 6.35 -11.03 -19.86
C LYS A 121 5.02 -11.26 -19.13
N LEU A 122 3.94 -11.54 -19.85
CA LEU A 122 2.64 -11.87 -19.25
C LEU A 122 2.63 -13.21 -18.52
N MET A 123 3.35 -14.20 -19.05
CA MET A 123 3.58 -15.47 -18.36
C MET A 123 4.34 -15.24 -17.05
N ASN A 124 5.43 -14.48 -17.10
CA ASN A 124 6.21 -14.14 -15.91
C ASN A 124 5.38 -13.36 -14.88
N PHE A 125 4.55 -12.41 -15.31
CA PHE A 125 3.60 -11.70 -14.44
C PHE A 125 2.60 -12.66 -13.78
N MET A 126 2.03 -13.60 -14.53
CA MET A 126 1.10 -14.60 -14.00
C MET A 126 1.79 -15.49 -12.94
N TYR A 127 3.05 -15.85 -13.14
CA TYR A 127 3.84 -16.61 -12.17
C TYR A 127 4.22 -15.78 -10.95
N PHE A 128 4.68 -14.55 -11.15
CA PHE A 128 5.03 -13.61 -10.10
C PHE A 128 3.88 -13.41 -9.12
N GLN A 129 2.69 -13.03 -9.60
CA GLN A 129 1.57 -12.75 -8.70
C GLN A 129 1.17 -13.99 -7.88
N ARG A 130 1.30 -15.19 -8.46
CA ARG A 130 0.99 -16.45 -7.76
C ARG A 130 1.99 -16.69 -6.64
N THR A 131 3.29 -16.59 -6.95
CA THR A 131 4.37 -16.73 -5.98
C THR A 131 4.28 -15.67 -4.88
N ALA A 132 3.93 -14.43 -5.24
CA ALA A 132 3.77 -13.34 -4.29
C ALA A 132 2.60 -13.57 -3.33
N ILE A 133 1.44 -14.03 -3.82
CA ILE A 133 0.30 -14.40 -2.97
C ILE A 133 0.70 -15.55 -2.04
N ASP A 134 1.31 -16.61 -2.57
CA ASP A 134 1.71 -17.79 -1.78
C ASP A 134 2.72 -17.40 -0.69
N ARG A 135 3.69 -16.53 -1.01
CA ARG A 135 4.69 -16.02 -0.07
C ARG A 135 4.06 -15.16 1.02
N PHE A 136 3.20 -14.20 0.63
CA PHE A 136 2.50 -13.32 1.57
C PHE A 136 1.60 -14.13 2.51
N CYS A 137 0.78 -15.04 1.98
CA CYS A 137 -0.10 -15.90 2.79
C CYS A 137 0.70 -16.86 3.68
N GLY A 138 1.87 -17.33 3.23
CA GLY A 138 2.81 -18.09 4.05
C GLY A 138 3.28 -17.31 5.28
N GLU A 139 3.63 -16.04 5.11
CA GLU A 139 4.01 -15.14 6.21
C GLU A 139 2.84 -14.84 7.14
N VAL A 140 1.64 -14.58 6.60
CA VAL A 140 0.42 -14.43 7.40
C VAL A 140 0.18 -15.67 8.26
N ARG A 141 0.26 -16.88 7.67
CA ARG A 141 0.11 -18.15 8.40
C ARG A 141 1.15 -18.31 9.51
N ARG A 142 2.41 -17.94 9.24
CA ARG A 142 3.50 -18.01 10.21
C ARG A 142 3.23 -17.08 11.41
N LEU A 143 2.79 -15.85 11.15
CA LEU A 143 2.54 -14.84 12.19
C LEU A 143 1.23 -15.07 12.96
N CYS A 144 0.25 -15.76 12.36
CA CYS A 144 -1.02 -16.09 13.01
C CYS A 144 -0.97 -17.38 13.85
N HIS A 145 0.18 -18.08 13.90
CA HIS A 145 0.32 -19.29 14.72
C HIS A 145 0.04 -18.97 16.20
N ALA A 146 -0.69 -19.84 16.91
CA ALA A 146 -1.21 -19.57 18.27
C ALA A 146 -0.13 -19.11 19.27
N GLU A 147 1.07 -19.70 19.20
CA GLU A 147 2.21 -19.31 20.03
C GLU A 147 2.88 -18.01 19.57
N ARG A 148 2.91 -17.75 18.26
CA ARG A 148 3.55 -16.55 17.68
C ARG A 148 2.63 -15.33 17.67
N ARG A 149 1.33 -15.51 17.82
CA ARG A 149 0.38 -14.39 17.86
C ARG A 149 0.60 -13.47 19.07
N LYS A 150 1.18 -14.02 20.15
CA LYS A 150 1.55 -13.28 21.37
C LYS A 150 2.94 -12.62 21.27
N ASP A 151 3.68 -12.92 20.21
CA ASP A 151 5.02 -12.40 20.02
C ASP A 151 4.99 -11.00 19.39
N PHE A 152 6.03 -10.23 19.69
CA PHE A 152 6.27 -8.94 19.05
C PHE A 152 6.54 -9.09 17.54
N VAL A 153 5.87 -8.24 16.75
CA VAL A 153 6.13 -8.00 15.33
C VAL A 153 6.49 -6.52 15.17
N SER A 154 7.57 -6.23 14.44
CA SER A 154 8.01 -4.85 14.26
C SER A 154 7.04 -4.07 13.37
N GLU A 155 6.82 -2.80 13.70
CA GLU A 155 5.96 -1.90 12.92
C GLU A 155 6.42 -1.80 11.47
N ALA A 156 7.74 -1.73 11.24
CA ALA A 156 8.30 -1.66 9.89
C ALA A 156 7.95 -2.91 9.06
N TYR A 157 7.86 -4.09 9.69
CA TYR A 157 7.46 -5.31 9.00
C TYR A 157 5.96 -5.34 8.71
N LEU A 158 5.12 -4.90 9.66
CA LEU A 158 3.68 -4.72 9.44
C LEU A 158 3.41 -3.74 8.30
N LEU A 159 4.17 -2.65 8.22
CA LEU A 159 4.05 -1.68 7.12
C LEU A 159 4.45 -2.29 5.78
N THR A 160 5.50 -3.12 5.72
CA THR A 160 5.85 -3.89 4.51
C THR A 160 4.72 -4.85 4.11
N LEU A 161 4.11 -5.58 5.05
CA LEU A 161 2.94 -6.41 4.76
C LEU A 161 1.75 -5.56 4.25
N GLY A 162 1.56 -4.34 4.77
CA GLY A 162 0.63 -3.37 4.23
C GLY A 162 0.94 -2.99 2.78
N LYS A 163 2.21 -2.73 2.45
CA LYS A 163 2.64 -2.46 1.06
C LYS A 163 2.35 -3.63 0.12
N PHE A 164 2.45 -4.88 0.58
CA PHE A 164 2.05 -6.06 -0.20
C PHE A 164 0.54 -6.06 -0.52
N ILE A 165 -0.29 -5.76 0.48
CA ILE A 165 -1.75 -5.63 0.29
C ILE A 165 -2.02 -4.59 -0.80
N ASN A 166 -1.39 -3.42 -0.73
CA ASN A 166 -1.54 -2.39 -1.77
C ASN A 166 -0.97 -2.84 -3.13
N MET A 167 0.16 -3.55 -3.19
CA MET A 167 0.74 -4.07 -4.43
C MET A 167 -0.27 -4.97 -5.16
N PHE A 168 -0.95 -5.88 -4.44
CA PHE A 168 -1.98 -6.72 -5.04
C PHE A 168 -3.15 -5.90 -5.61
N ALA A 169 -3.61 -4.87 -4.88
CA ALA A 169 -4.65 -3.97 -5.39
C ALA A 169 -4.22 -3.24 -6.67
N VAL A 170 -3.01 -2.69 -6.70
CA VAL A 170 -2.45 -2.00 -7.87
C VAL A 170 -2.37 -2.92 -9.08
N LEU A 171 -1.81 -4.13 -8.91
CA LEU A 171 -1.64 -5.08 -10.00
C LEU A 171 -2.97 -5.58 -10.56
N ASP A 172 -3.96 -5.83 -9.69
CA ASP A 172 -5.27 -6.34 -10.13
C ASP A 172 -6.07 -5.26 -10.87
N GLU A 173 -6.08 -4.02 -10.36
CA GLU A 173 -6.77 -2.92 -11.03
C GLU A 173 -6.11 -2.54 -12.37
N LEU A 174 -4.78 -2.51 -12.43
CA LEU A 174 -4.05 -2.31 -13.70
C LEU A 174 -4.39 -3.42 -14.71
N LYS A 175 -4.41 -4.67 -14.26
CA LYS A 175 -4.81 -5.82 -15.09
C LYS A 175 -6.25 -5.69 -15.57
N ASN A 176 -7.18 -5.30 -14.69
CA ASN A 176 -8.59 -5.15 -15.01
C ASN A 176 -8.85 -4.09 -16.08
N MET A 177 -8.16 -2.94 -15.99
CA MET A 177 -8.33 -1.83 -16.94
C MET A 177 -7.67 -2.10 -18.30
N LYS A 178 -6.61 -2.90 -18.35
CA LYS A 178 -5.80 -3.10 -19.57
C LYS A 178 -6.36 -4.17 -20.51
N CYS A 179 -7.46 -3.83 -21.20
CA CYS A 179 -8.00 -4.67 -22.28
C CYS A 179 -6.97 -4.97 -23.39
N SER A 180 -6.01 -4.07 -23.63
CA SER A 180 -4.90 -4.25 -24.58
C SER A 180 -4.11 -5.53 -24.31
N VAL A 181 -3.80 -5.84 -23.05
CA VAL A 181 -3.04 -7.03 -22.64
C VAL A 181 -3.79 -8.31 -23.04
N LYS A 182 -5.08 -8.38 -22.70
CA LYS A 182 -5.95 -9.51 -23.07
C LYS A 182 -6.07 -9.69 -24.59
N ASN A 183 -6.21 -8.58 -25.32
CA ASN A 183 -6.38 -8.59 -26.77
C ASN A 183 -5.10 -9.01 -27.49
N ASP A 184 -3.94 -8.53 -27.05
CA ASP A 184 -2.64 -8.86 -27.63
C ASP A 184 -2.33 -10.35 -27.41
N HIS A 185 -2.53 -10.88 -26.19
CA HIS A 185 -2.41 -12.33 -25.95
C HIS A 185 -3.38 -13.16 -26.82
N SER A 186 -4.62 -12.68 -27.00
CA SER A 186 -5.60 -13.37 -27.85
C SER A 186 -5.22 -13.33 -29.34
N ALA A 187 -4.59 -12.25 -29.81
CA ALA A 187 -4.05 -12.15 -31.16
C ALA A 187 -2.88 -13.11 -31.37
N TYR A 188 -1.94 -13.16 -30.42
CA TYR A 188 -0.84 -14.11 -30.39
C TYR A 188 -1.33 -15.56 -30.42
N LYS A 189 -2.25 -15.93 -29.52
CA LYS A 189 -2.77 -17.30 -29.42
C LYS A 189 -3.40 -17.76 -30.74
N ARG A 190 -4.19 -16.92 -31.41
CA ARG A 190 -4.77 -17.24 -32.73
C ARG A 190 -3.71 -17.46 -33.80
N ALA A 191 -2.69 -16.61 -33.85
CA ALA A 191 -1.59 -16.71 -34.82
C ALA A 191 -0.76 -17.99 -34.59
N ALA A 192 -0.35 -18.24 -33.33
CA ALA A 192 0.44 -19.40 -32.96
C ALA A 192 -0.28 -20.73 -33.22
N GLN A 193 -1.59 -20.79 -32.95
CA GLN A 193 -2.43 -21.96 -33.27
C GLN A 193 -2.52 -22.21 -34.77
N PHE A 194 -2.72 -21.16 -35.57
CA PHE A 194 -2.77 -21.28 -37.03
C PHE A 194 -1.46 -21.82 -37.62
N LEU A 195 -0.32 -21.33 -37.11
CA LEU A 195 1.02 -21.77 -37.52
C LEU A 195 1.45 -23.12 -36.92
N ARG A 196 0.60 -23.74 -36.07
CA ARG A 196 0.89 -25.01 -35.38
C ARG A 196 2.17 -24.98 -34.54
N LYS A 197 2.54 -23.82 -33.98
CA LYS A 197 3.73 -23.64 -33.13
C LYS A 197 3.56 -24.20 -31.71
N MET A 198 2.32 -24.36 -31.24
CA MET A 198 2.02 -24.96 -29.92
C MET A 198 1.73 -26.46 -30.07
N SER A 199 2.77 -27.29 -29.99
CA SER A 199 2.65 -28.76 -30.09
C SER A 199 2.82 -29.48 -28.76
N GLU A 200 3.53 -28.89 -27.80
CA GLU A 200 3.83 -29.52 -26.50
C GLU A 200 2.65 -29.38 -25.52
N PRO A 201 2.24 -30.47 -24.82
CA PRO A 201 1.13 -30.43 -23.86
C PRO A 201 1.30 -29.41 -22.74
N SER A 202 2.53 -29.21 -22.26
CA SER A 202 2.86 -28.22 -21.22
C SER A 202 2.59 -26.78 -21.69
N SER A 203 3.07 -26.44 -22.89
CA SER A 203 2.88 -25.11 -23.49
C SER A 203 1.39 -24.80 -23.75
N ILE A 204 0.60 -25.81 -24.15
CA ILE A 204 -0.84 -25.66 -24.34
C ILE A 204 -1.53 -25.36 -23.00
N GLN A 205 -1.18 -26.08 -21.93
CA GLN A 205 -1.74 -25.85 -20.61
C GLN A 205 -1.37 -24.47 -20.06
N GLU A 206 -0.12 -24.04 -20.24
CA GLU A 206 0.36 -22.72 -19.84
C GLU A 206 -0.41 -21.59 -20.54
N SER A 207 -0.56 -21.67 -21.86
CA SER A 207 -1.35 -20.69 -22.64
C SER A 207 -2.82 -20.67 -22.19
N GLN A 208 -3.38 -21.82 -21.83
CA GLN A 208 -4.74 -21.89 -21.29
C GLN A 208 -4.86 -21.23 -19.91
N ASN A 209 -3.90 -21.45 -19.02
CA ASN A 209 -3.86 -20.81 -17.70
C ASN A 209 -3.78 -19.27 -17.84
N LEU A 210 -2.91 -18.78 -18.73
CA LEU A 210 -2.79 -17.34 -19.00
C LEU A 210 -4.08 -16.76 -19.59
N SER A 211 -4.74 -17.50 -20.49
CA SER A 211 -6.04 -17.08 -21.05
C SER A 211 -7.09 -16.89 -19.94
N MET A 212 -7.17 -17.83 -19.00
CA MET A 212 -8.10 -17.76 -17.87
C MET A 212 -7.73 -16.63 -16.92
N PHE A 213 -6.44 -16.45 -16.61
CA PHE A 213 -5.97 -15.38 -15.75
C PHE A 213 -6.35 -14.00 -16.30
N LEU A 214 -6.10 -13.74 -17.58
CA LEU A 214 -6.41 -12.46 -18.24
C LEU A 214 -7.92 -12.24 -18.45
N ALA A 215 -8.71 -13.31 -18.56
CA ALA A 215 -10.15 -13.21 -18.77
C ALA A 215 -10.94 -12.91 -17.49
N ASN A 216 -10.48 -13.38 -16.33
CA ASN A 216 -11.18 -13.20 -15.06
C ASN A 216 -10.88 -11.84 -14.43
N HIS A 217 -11.92 -11.06 -14.16
CA HIS A 217 -11.81 -9.79 -13.43
C HIS A 217 -11.55 -10.04 -11.94
N ASN A 218 -10.78 -9.18 -11.29
CA ASN A 218 -10.41 -9.29 -9.86
C ASN A 218 -9.71 -10.60 -9.48
N LYS A 219 -8.97 -11.20 -10.41
CA LYS A 219 -8.43 -12.56 -10.21
C LYS A 219 -7.36 -12.60 -9.12
N ILE A 220 -6.53 -11.56 -8.99
CA ILE A 220 -5.49 -11.50 -7.95
C ILE A 220 -6.17 -11.35 -6.58
N THR A 221 -7.11 -10.40 -6.47
CA THR A 221 -7.88 -10.15 -5.24
C THR A 221 -8.65 -11.39 -4.77
N GLN A 222 -9.37 -12.05 -5.67
CA GLN A 222 -10.12 -13.28 -5.35
C GLN A 222 -9.20 -14.40 -4.88
N SER A 223 -8.04 -14.57 -5.53
CA SER A 223 -7.10 -15.62 -5.15
C SER A 223 -6.45 -15.33 -3.79
N LEU A 224 -6.16 -14.05 -3.50
CA LEU A 224 -5.67 -13.61 -2.20
C LEU A 224 -6.71 -13.85 -1.10
N GLN A 225 -7.96 -13.43 -1.30
CA GLN A 225 -9.06 -13.67 -0.34
C GLN A 225 -9.23 -15.16 -0.05
N GLN A 226 -9.29 -16.00 -1.09
CA GLN A 226 -9.42 -17.45 -0.95
C GLN A 226 -8.29 -18.07 -0.12
N GLN A 227 -7.04 -17.63 -0.30
CA GLN A 227 -5.91 -18.17 0.47
C GLN A 227 -5.86 -17.64 1.91
N LEU A 228 -6.26 -16.39 2.12
CA LEU A 228 -6.31 -15.78 3.46
C LEU A 228 -7.41 -16.38 4.33
N GLU A 229 -8.62 -16.58 3.79
CA GLU A 229 -9.77 -17.11 4.56
C GLU A 229 -9.53 -18.52 5.11
N VAL A 230 -8.60 -19.29 4.53
CA VAL A 230 -8.20 -20.62 5.03
C VAL A 230 -7.31 -20.51 6.29
N ILE A 231 -6.66 -19.37 6.52
CA ILE A 231 -5.75 -19.17 7.64
C ILE A 231 -6.56 -18.69 8.85
N ASN A 232 -6.53 -19.47 9.94
CA ASN A 232 -7.19 -19.07 11.18
C ASN A 232 -6.51 -17.83 11.78
N GLY A 233 -7.29 -16.80 12.11
CA GLY A 233 -6.81 -15.53 12.69
C GLY A 233 -6.10 -14.59 11.71
N TYR A 234 -6.27 -14.76 10.38
CA TYR A 234 -5.68 -13.86 9.39
C TYR A 234 -6.17 -12.40 9.58
N ASP A 235 -7.43 -12.24 9.95
CA ASP A 235 -8.10 -10.96 10.19
C ASP A 235 -7.51 -10.22 11.38
N GLU A 236 -7.04 -10.94 12.39
CA GLU A 236 -6.31 -10.38 13.52
C GLU A 236 -4.98 -9.75 13.09
N LEU A 237 -4.20 -10.38 12.21
CA LEU A 237 -2.98 -9.76 11.68
C LEU A 237 -3.28 -8.57 10.78
N LEU A 238 -4.29 -8.68 9.91
CA LEU A 238 -4.71 -7.55 9.07
C LEU A 238 -5.19 -6.36 9.91
N ALA A 239 -5.86 -6.62 11.03
CA ALA A 239 -6.26 -5.58 11.97
C ALA A 239 -5.07 -4.87 12.64
N ASP A 240 -3.94 -5.55 12.88
CA ASP A 240 -2.71 -4.90 13.35
C ASP A 240 -2.15 -3.94 12.29
N ILE A 241 -2.10 -4.39 11.03
CA ILE A 241 -1.64 -3.57 9.90
C ILE A 241 -2.52 -2.34 9.74
N VAL A 242 -3.85 -2.51 9.75
CA VAL A 242 -4.81 -1.41 9.60
C VAL A 242 -4.69 -0.42 10.77
N ASN A 243 -4.60 -0.91 12.01
CA ASN A 243 -4.44 -0.04 13.17
C ASN A 243 -3.14 0.75 13.13
N LEU A 244 -2.04 0.12 12.72
CA LEU A 244 -0.77 0.81 12.53
C LEU A 244 -0.89 1.92 11.48
N CYS A 245 -1.56 1.64 10.35
CA CYS A 245 -1.79 2.68 9.34
C CYS A 245 -2.65 3.82 9.88
N VAL A 246 -3.68 3.53 10.69
CA VAL A 246 -4.55 4.53 11.32
C VAL A 246 -3.73 5.42 12.25
N ASP A 247 -2.88 4.83 13.09
CA ASP A 247 -1.99 5.54 14.00
C ASP A 247 -0.99 6.42 13.24
N TYR A 248 -0.34 5.85 12.21
CA TYR A 248 0.63 6.60 11.39
C TYR A 248 -0.03 7.77 10.66
N TYR A 249 -1.26 7.61 10.19
CA TYR A 249 -1.98 8.69 9.51
C TYR A 249 -2.39 9.79 10.49
N GLU A 250 -2.90 9.41 11.67
CA GLU A 250 -3.35 10.34 12.71
C GLU A 250 -2.18 11.16 13.29
N ASN A 251 -1.05 10.50 13.56
CA ASN A 251 0.14 11.10 14.15
C ASN A 251 1.11 11.70 13.12
N LYS A 252 0.75 11.70 11.82
CA LYS A 252 1.57 12.20 10.71
C LYS A 252 2.95 11.52 10.61
N LEU A 253 3.01 10.22 10.87
CA LEU A 253 4.19 9.37 10.71
C LEU A 253 4.39 8.96 9.25
N TYR A 254 4.55 9.97 8.39
CA TYR A 254 4.85 9.84 6.97
C TYR A 254 5.54 11.12 6.50
N LEU A 255 6.37 11.04 5.45
CA LEU A 255 7.03 12.21 4.91
C LEU A 255 6.52 12.55 3.52
N THR A 256 6.45 11.59 2.61
CA THR A 256 6.10 11.81 1.20
C THR A 256 4.59 11.66 0.94
N PRO A 257 4.04 12.26 -0.14
CA PRO A 257 2.63 12.08 -0.49
C PRO A 257 2.27 10.62 -0.76
N SER A 258 3.15 9.87 -1.41
CA SER A 258 2.94 8.45 -1.70
C SER A 258 2.83 7.61 -0.43
N GLU A 259 3.64 7.88 0.60
CA GLU A 259 3.52 7.25 1.92
C GLU A 259 2.18 7.59 2.58
N LYS A 260 1.78 8.88 2.58
CA LYS A 260 0.47 9.31 3.10
C LYS A 260 -0.68 8.55 2.44
N HIS A 261 -0.68 8.51 1.10
CA HIS A 261 -1.73 7.85 0.32
C HIS A 261 -1.70 6.33 0.45
N MET A 262 -0.53 5.72 0.64
CA MET A 262 -0.37 4.29 0.92
C MET A 262 -1.14 3.88 2.17
N LEU A 263 -1.03 4.63 3.28
CA LEU A 263 -1.72 4.31 4.53
C LEU A 263 -3.24 4.19 4.31
N LEU A 264 -3.84 5.12 3.59
CA LEU A 264 -5.28 5.12 3.29
C LEU A 264 -5.68 3.95 2.37
N LYS A 265 -4.86 3.63 1.36
CA LYS A 265 -5.11 2.48 0.48
C LYS A 265 -5.05 1.17 1.24
N VAL A 266 -4.08 1.02 2.15
CA VAL A 266 -3.96 -0.16 3.01
C VAL A 266 -5.12 -0.27 3.99
N MET A 267 -5.60 0.83 4.58
CA MET A 267 -6.82 0.82 5.39
C MET A 267 -8.01 0.30 4.58
N GLY A 268 -8.23 0.84 3.38
CA GLY A 268 -9.38 0.50 2.56
C GLY A 268 -9.37 -0.96 2.11
N PHE A 269 -8.27 -1.39 1.47
CA PHE A 269 -8.18 -2.75 0.98
C PHE A 269 -8.00 -3.78 2.11
N GLY A 270 -7.34 -3.41 3.21
CA GLY A 270 -7.27 -4.22 4.43
C GLY A 270 -8.65 -4.51 5.02
N LEU A 271 -9.50 -3.48 5.18
CA LEU A 271 -10.90 -3.67 5.61
C LEU A 271 -11.69 -4.56 4.64
N TYR A 272 -11.50 -4.36 3.33
CA TYR A 272 -12.15 -5.18 2.31
C TYR A 272 -11.73 -6.67 2.38
N LEU A 273 -10.47 -6.97 2.68
CA LEU A 273 -9.97 -8.35 2.85
C LEU A 273 -10.44 -8.97 4.18
N MET A 274 -10.63 -8.16 5.22
CA MET A 274 -11.12 -8.61 6.53
C MET A 274 -12.63 -8.85 6.55
N ASP A 275 -13.40 -8.22 5.64
CA ASP A 275 -14.85 -8.37 5.57
C ASP A 275 -15.24 -9.46 4.57
N GLY A 276 -15.20 -10.72 5.02
CA GLY A 276 -15.39 -11.92 4.19
C GLY A 276 -16.38 -12.91 4.80
N ASN A 277 -16.30 -14.20 4.42
CA ASN A 277 -17.24 -15.21 4.94
C ASN A 277 -16.94 -15.59 6.40
N SER A 278 -15.66 -15.57 6.78
CA SER A 278 -15.18 -16.02 8.09
C SER A 278 -14.97 -14.90 9.11
N SER A 279 -14.88 -13.64 8.66
CA SER A 279 -14.67 -12.47 9.51
C SER A 279 -15.57 -11.30 9.09
N SER A 280 -15.83 -10.40 10.04
CA SER A 280 -16.67 -9.22 9.84
C SER A 280 -16.08 -8.03 10.55
N ILE A 281 -15.77 -6.97 9.79
CA ILE A 281 -15.16 -5.75 10.32
C ILE A 281 -16.05 -5.05 11.36
N TYR A 282 -17.37 -5.18 11.24
CA TYR A 282 -18.32 -4.58 12.18
C TYR A 282 -18.30 -5.29 13.54
N LYS A 283 -18.08 -6.61 13.56
CA LYS A 283 -17.90 -7.38 14.80
C LYS A 283 -16.56 -7.07 15.46
N LEU A 284 -15.50 -6.87 14.66
CA LEU A 284 -14.19 -6.44 15.15
C LEU A 284 -14.25 -5.04 15.77
N ASP A 285 -14.94 -4.11 15.13
CA ASP A 285 -15.19 -2.76 15.66
C ASP A 285 -16.01 -2.79 16.95
N ALA A 286 -17.04 -3.64 17.05
CA ALA A 286 -17.81 -3.83 18.29
C ALA A 286 -16.93 -4.33 19.45
N LYS A 287 -15.88 -5.11 19.17
CA LYS A 287 -14.86 -5.54 20.13
C LYS A 287 -13.76 -4.50 20.38
N LYS A 288 -13.86 -3.30 19.77
CA LYS A 288 -12.83 -2.26 19.76
C LYS A 288 -11.48 -2.73 19.21
N ARG A 289 -11.49 -3.78 18.37
CA ARG A 289 -10.26 -4.33 17.76
C ARG A 289 -9.72 -3.42 16.66
N ILE A 290 -10.63 -2.74 15.96
CA ILE A 290 -10.37 -1.70 14.96
C ILE A 290 -11.31 -0.53 15.21
N ASN A 291 -11.01 0.64 14.64
CA ASN A 291 -11.83 1.85 14.78
C ASN A 291 -12.34 2.33 13.42
N LEU A 292 -13.53 1.87 13.01
CA LEU A 292 -14.12 2.24 11.73
C LEU A 292 -14.49 3.73 11.67
N THR A 293 -14.77 4.35 12.82
CA THR A 293 -15.13 5.78 12.90
C THR A 293 -13.97 6.68 12.48
N LYS A 294 -12.74 6.36 12.91
CA LYS A 294 -11.54 7.09 12.47
C LYS A 294 -11.32 6.95 10.96
N ILE A 295 -11.43 5.72 10.44
CA ILE A 295 -11.24 5.43 9.02
C ILE A 295 -12.31 6.16 8.17
N ASP A 296 -13.58 6.15 8.60
CA ASP A 296 -14.66 6.91 7.95
C ASP A 296 -14.33 8.41 7.87
N LYS A 297 -13.85 9.00 8.96
CA LYS A 297 -13.45 10.41 8.99
C LYS A 297 -12.31 10.70 8.02
N PHE A 298 -11.28 9.84 7.98
CA PHE A 298 -10.14 10.01 7.07
C PHE A 298 -10.59 9.92 5.60
N PHE A 299 -11.41 8.93 5.26
CA PHE A 299 -11.94 8.76 3.90
C PHE A 299 -12.90 9.87 3.51
N LYS A 300 -13.62 10.45 4.47
CA LYS A 300 -14.47 11.62 4.21
C LYS A 300 -13.65 12.88 3.94
N GLN A 301 -12.55 13.07 4.66
CA GLN A 301 -11.66 14.21 4.46
C GLN A 301 -10.93 14.12 3.12
N LEU A 302 -10.39 12.94 2.79
CA LEU A 302 -9.71 12.64 1.55
C LEU A 302 -10.32 11.38 0.93
N GLN A 303 -11.18 11.57 -0.07
CA GLN A 303 -11.99 10.52 -0.71
C GLN A 303 -11.27 9.78 -1.84
N VAL A 304 -10.38 10.47 -2.55
CA VAL A 304 -9.72 9.98 -3.76
C VAL A 304 -8.22 10.17 -3.64
N VAL A 305 -7.46 9.13 -3.98
CA VAL A 305 -6.00 9.16 -4.02
C VAL A 305 -5.45 8.46 -5.27
N PRO A 306 -4.22 8.78 -5.70
CA PRO A 306 -3.54 8.05 -6.76
C PRO A 306 -3.37 6.57 -6.45
N LEU A 307 -3.83 5.72 -7.35
CA LEU A 307 -3.54 4.29 -7.33
C LEU A 307 -2.22 4.00 -8.04
N PHE A 308 -2.15 4.34 -9.33
CA PHE A 308 -0.95 4.20 -10.17
C PHE A 308 -1.05 5.08 -11.42
N GLY A 309 -0.08 5.97 -11.65
CA GLY A 309 -0.13 6.89 -12.79
C GLY A 309 -1.37 7.79 -12.77
N ASP A 310 -2.10 7.87 -13.88
CA ASP A 310 -3.38 8.58 -13.98
C ASP A 310 -4.57 7.78 -13.42
N MET A 311 -4.38 6.51 -13.04
CA MET A 311 -5.42 5.71 -12.39
C MET A 311 -5.56 6.11 -10.92
N GLN A 312 -6.80 6.47 -10.57
CA GLN A 312 -7.19 6.89 -9.23
C GLN A 312 -7.99 5.80 -8.53
N ILE A 313 -8.05 5.85 -7.21
CA ILE A 313 -8.94 5.01 -6.42
C ILE A 313 -9.81 5.87 -5.50
N GLU A 314 -11.13 5.67 -5.60
CA GLU A 314 -12.07 6.18 -4.61
C GLU A 314 -12.03 5.26 -3.39
N LEU A 315 -11.54 5.76 -2.25
CA LEU A 315 -11.33 4.95 -1.05
C LEU A 315 -12.63 4.35 -0.51
N SER A 316 -13.75 5.06 -0.69
CA SER A 316 -15.08 4.57 -0.30
C SER A 316 -15.53 3.34 -1.10
N ARG A 317 -14.93 3.08 -2.28
CA ARG A 317 -15.22 1.91 -3.11
C ARG A 317 -14.98 0.62 -2.34
N TYR A 318 -13.86 0.51 -1.62
CA TYR A 318 -13.55 -0.69 -0.81
C TYR A 318 -14.62 -0.99 0.23
N ILE A 319 -15.20 0.07 0.81
CA ILE A 319 -16.29 -0.04 1.78
C ILE A 319 -17.58 -0.45 1.07
N LYS A 320 -17.94 0.24 -0.02
CA LYS A 320 -19.18 -0.01 -0.79
C LYS A 320 -19.25 -1.44 -1.35
N THR A 321 -18.11 -2.06 -1.64
CA THR A 321 -18.01 -3.41 -2.20
C THR A 321 -17.70 -4.49 -1.16
N SER A 322 -17.61 -4.15 0.13
CA SER A 322 -17.35 -5.13 1.19
C SER A 322 -18.55 -6.06 1.40
N ALA A 323 -18.33 -7.29 1.87
CA ALA A 323 -19.34 -8.33 1.94
C ALA A 323 -20.58 -7.94 2.78
N HIS A 324 -20.39 -7.22 3.89
CA HIS A 324 -21.44 -6.87 4.84
C HIS A 324 -21.84 -5.37 4.79
N PHE A 325 -21.49 -4.65 3.71
CA PHE A 325 -21.78 -3.21 3.60
C PHE A 325 -23.28 -2.89 3.62
N GLU A 326 -24.09 -3.65 2.89
CA GLU A 326 -25.51 -3.34 2.67
C GLU A 326 -26.32 -3.25 3.97
N GLU A 327 -26.01 -4.12 4.93
CA GLU A 327 -26.65 -4.17 6.25
C GLU A 327 -26.16 -3.06 7.18
N ASN A 328 -25.02 -2.43 6.87
CA ASN A 328 -24.29 -1.52 7.75
C ASN A 328 -24.07 -0.12 7.14
N LYS A 329 -24.85 0.26 6.12
CA LYS A 329 -24.71 1.56 5.43
C LYS A 329 -24.72 2.76 6.35
N SER A 330 -25.52 2.73 7.41
CA SER A 330 -25.66 3.84 8.37
C SER A 330 -24.38 4.14 9.17
N ARG A 331 -23.41 3.22 9.17
CA ARG A 331 -22.11 3.38 9.85
C ARG A 331 -21.14 4.29 9.10
N TRP A 332 -21.40 4.59 7.83
CA TRP A 332 -20.46 5.24 6.95
C TRP A 332 -20.99 6.58 6.44
N THR A 333 -20.18 7.63 6.58
CA THR A 333 -20.48 8.95 6.05
C THR A 333 -19.59 9.32 4.86
N CYS A 334 -18.47 8.61 4.66
CA CYS A 334 -17.55 8.79 3.55
C CYS A 334 -18.09 8.27 2.20
N THR A 335 -19.18 7.50 2.22
CA THR A 335 -19.79 6.91 1.02
C THR A 335 -20.63 7.90 0.22
N SER A 336 -21.02 9.02 0.86
CA SER A 336 -21.70 10.14 0.20
C SER A 336 -20.67 11.13 -0.33
N ILE A 337 -20.84 11.56 -1.58
CA ILE A 337 -20.00 12.60 -2.18
C ILE A 337 -20.30 13.92 -1.44
N SER A 338 -19.27 14.55 -0.90
CA SER A 338 -19.38 15.83 -0.19
C SER A 338 -18.31 16.79 -0.69
N SER A 339 -18.66 18.07 -0.84
CA SER A 339 -17.71 19.14 -1.11
C SER A 339 -16.75 19.27 0.08
N SER A 340 -15.54 18.73 -0.03
CA SER A 340 -14.49 18.86 0.97
C SER A 340 -13.64 20.10 0.66
N PRO A 341 -13.34 20.98 1.64
CA PRO A 341 -12.36 22.05 1.49
C PRO A 341 -10.97 21.57 1.05
N GLN A 342 -10.67 20.28 1.25
CA GLN A 342 -9.45 19.63 0.77
C GLN A 342 -9.28 19.77 -0.75
N TYR A 343 -10.39 19.85 -1.50
CA TYR A 343 -10.40 19.90 -2.96
C TYR A 343 -10.54 21.32 -3.53
N ASN A 344 -10.60 22.35 -2.68
CA ASN A 344 -10.65 23.74 -3.10
C ASN A 344 -9.26 24.36 -3.01
N ILE A 345 -8.53 24.39 -4.12
CA ILE A 345 -7.16 24.93 -4.15
C ILE A 345 -7.14 26.41 -3.74
N CYS A 346 -8.14 27.21 -4.13
CA CYS A 346 -8.19 28.64 -3.84
C CYS A 346 -8.23 28.93 -2.33
N GLU A 347 -8.98 28.15 -1.55
CA GLU A 347 -8.98 28.26 -0.08
C GLU A 347 -7.63 27.85 0.53
N GLN A 348 -7.01 26.80 0.01
CA GLN A 348 -5.71 26.32 0.49
C GLN A 348 -4.56 27.29 0.16
N MET A 349 -4.66 28.08 -0.92
CA MET A 349 -3.62 29.01 -1.35
C MET A 349 -3.26 30.06 -0.29
N ILE A 350 -4.19 30.43 0.60
CA ILE A 350 -3.91 31.40 1.68
C ILE A 350 -2.87 30.81 2.63
N GLN A 351 -3.14 29.63 3.17
CA GLN A 351 -2.24 28.95 4.11
C GLN A 351 -0.90 28.61 3.44
N ILE A 352 -0.92 28.13 2.19
CA ILE A 352 0.29 27.82 1.42
C ILE A 352 1.20 29.05 1.29
N ARG A 353 0.65 30.22 0.97
CA ARG A 353 1.42 31.47 0.83
C ARG A 353 1.99 31.94 2.17
N GLU A 354 1.23 31.83 3.25
CA GLU A 354 1.69 32.18 4.60
C GLU A 354 2.84 31.29 5.06
N ASP A 355 2.71 29.98 4.88
CA ASP A 355 3.74 29.01 5.27
C ASP A 355 4.99 29.15 4.42
N HIS A 356 4.83 29.37 3.10
CA HIS A 356 5.94 29.68 2.20
C HIS A 356 6.71 30.92 2.67
N MET A 357 6.00 32.03 2.93
CA MET A 357 6.62 33.27 3.38
C MET A 357 7.38 33.07 4.70
N ARG A 358 6.74 32.41 5.68
CA ARG A 358 7.34 32.17 7.00
C ARG A 358 8.59 31.30 6.91
N PHE A 359 8.50 30.16 6.25
CA PHE A 359 9.58 29.19 6.19
C PHE A 359 10.77 29.69 5.37
N ILE A 360 10.54 30.23 4.17
CA ILE A 360 11.62 30.73 3.32
C ILE A 360 12.34 31.92 3.95
N SER A 361 11.62 32.80 4.65
CA SER A 361 12.23 33.90 5.41
C SER A 361 13.16 33.39 6.52
N GLU A 362 12.76 32.34 7.23
CA GLU A 362 13.60 31.72 8.25
C GLU A 362 14.81 31.01 7.62
N LEU A 363 14.60 30.17 6.61
CA LEU A 363 15.66 29.45 5.91
C LEU A 363 16.73 30.39 5.31
N ALA A 364 16.29 31.48 4.69
CA ALA A 364 17.20 32.48 4.10
C ALA A 364 18.11 33.13 5.15
N ARG A 365 17.66 33.29 6.40
CA ARG A 365 18.51 33.84 7.48
C ARG A 365 19.68 32.93 7.79
N TYR A 366 19.47 31.61 7.82
CA TYR A 366 20.54 30.65 8.08
C TYR A 366 21.56 30.63 6.94
N SER A 367 21.11 30.63 5.68
CA SER A 367 22.00 30.72 4.52
C SER A 367 22.80 32.03 4.49
N ASN A 368 22.14 33.18 4.68
CA ASN A 368 22.81 34.48 4.70
C ASN A 368 23.79 34.61 5.87
N SER A 369 23.45 34.05 7.05
CA SER A 369 24.35 34.07 8.20
C SER A 369 25.64 33.29 7.94
N GLU A 370 25.58 32.16 7.24
CA GLU A 370 26.77 31.40 6.84
C GLU A 370 27.61 32.17 5.83
N VAL A 371 26.99 32.82 4.84
CA VAL A 371 27.72 33.60 3.83
C VAL A 371 28.43 34.81 4.46
N VAL A 372 27.78 35.49 5.41
CA VAL A 372 28.34 36.69 6.06
C VAL A 372 29.37 36.34 7.13
N THR A 373 29.25 35.20 7.82
CA THR A 373 30.18 34.79 8.88
C THR A 373 31.32 33.88 8.40
N GLY A 374 31.17 33.22 7.25
CA GLY A 374 32.16 32.34 6.64
C GLY A 374 33.34 33.04 5.96
N SER A 375 33.29 34.37 5.77
CA SER A 375 34.35 35.13 5.10
C SER A 375 35.54 35.52 6.00
N GLY A 376 35.65 34.98 7.22
CA GLY A 376 36.76 35.37 8.11
C GLY A 376 36.96 34.61 9.42
N ARG A 377 36.23 33.51 9.69
CA ARG A 377 36.47 32.67 10.88
C ARG A 377 37.00 31.31 10.44
N GLN A 378 38.14 30.90 11.01
CA GLN A 378 38.59 29.51 11.02
C GLN A 378 37.42 28.61 11.38
N GLU A 379 37.26 27.48 10.68
CA GLU A 379 36.22 26.45 10.81
C GLU A 379 35.92 26.15 12.28
N SER A 380 35.01 26.92 12.87
CA SER A 380 34.54 26.72 14.23
C SER A 380 33.37 25.76 14.08
N GLN A 381 33.52 24.56 14.65
CA GLN A 381 32.43 23.58 14.66
C GLN A 381 31.19 24.23 15.30
N LYS A 382 30.04 24.04 14.64
CA LYS A 382 28.74 24.46 15.18
C LYS A 382 28.42 23.66 16.44
N THR A 383 27.63 24.25 17.31
CA THR A 383 27.08 23.59 18.50
C THR A 383 25.98 22.60 18.13
N ASP A 384 25.71 21.63 19.02
CA ASP A 384 24.61 20.67 18.84
C ASP A 384 23.25 21.36 18.65
N SER A 385 23.04 22.51 19.29
CA SER A 385 21.81 23.30 19.15
C SER A 385 21.64 23.88 17.74
N GLU A 386 22.73 24.32 17.12
CA GLU A 386 22.73 24.86 15.77
C GLU A 386 22.53 23.73 14.74
N TYR A 387 23.18 22.59 14.94
CA TYR A 387 22.92 21.40 14.11
C TYR A 387 21.48 20.91 14.24
N ARG A 388 20.93 20.87 15.46
CA ARG A 388 19.53 20.48 15.69
C ARG A 388 18.58 21.42 14.95
N LYS A 389 18.83 22.72 14.99
CA LYS A 389 17.98 23.69 14.30
C LYS A 389 18.03 23.53 12.77
N LEU A 390 19.19 23.23 12.20
CA LEU A 390 19.30 22.92 10.77
C LEU A 390 18.58 21.61 10.40
N PHE A 391 18.65 20.59 11.27
CA PHE A 391 17.89 19.36 11.13
C PHE A 391 16.37 19.62 11.13
N ASP A 392 15.88 20.42 12.08
CA ASP A 392 14.45 20.77 12.17
C ASP A 392 13.99 21.54 10.93
N LEU A 393 14.79 22.47 10.42
CA LEU A 393 14.50 23.22 9.19
C LEU A 393 14.47 22.31 7.95
N ALA A 394 15.40 21.36 7.85
CA ALA A 394 15.42 20.40 6.75
C ALA A 394 14.15 19.54 6.75
N LEU A 395 13.78 18.99 7.91
CA LEU A 395 12.56 18.20 8.05
C LEU A 395 11.31 19.03 7.75
N GLN A 396 11.19 20.23 8.32
CA GLN A 396 10.07 21.13 8.07
C GLN A 396 9.94 21.49 6.59
N GLY A 397 11.05 21.76 5.91
CA GLY A 397 11.06 22.05 4.47
C GLY A 397 10.55 20.87 3.64
N MET A 398 11.02 19.65 3.93
CA MET A 398 10.53 18.44 3.26
C MET A 398 9.04 18.21 3.52
N GLN A 399 8.56 18.45 4.75
CA GLN A 399 7.15 18.33 5.12
C GLN A 399 6.28 19.35 4.38
N LEU A 400 6.72 20.60 4.23
CA LEU A 400 5.99 21.63 3.47
C LEU A 400 5.91 21.28 1.99
N LEU A 401 7.02 20.88 1.37
CA LEU A 401 7.03 20.43 -0.02
C LEU A 401 6.10 19.24 -0.25
N SER A 402 6.09 18.28 0.68
CA SER A 402 5.18 17.15 0.65
C SER A 402 3.72 17.57 0.75
N GLN A 403 3.37 18.46 1.68
CA GLN A 403 2.02 18.98 1.83
C GLN A 403 1.52 19.66 0.55
N TRP A 404 2.31 20.56 -0.03
CA TRP A 404 1.93 21.26 -1.26
C TRP A 404 1.79 20.30 -2.45
N SER A 405 2.73 19.37 -2.60
CA SER A 405 2.67 18.35 -3.65
C SER A 405 1.44 17.46 -3.49
N ALA A 406 1.14 17.04 -2.25
CA ALA A 406 -0.05 16.26 -1.93
C ALA A 406 -1.33 17.02 -2.28
N HIS A 407 -1.45 18.31 -1.91
CA HIS A 407 -2.63 19.11 -2.25
C HIS A 407 -2.90 19.18 -3.76
N VAL A 408 -1.87 19.48 -4.57
CA VAL A 408 -2.02 19.54 -6.03
C VAL A 408 -2.46 18.17 -6.59
N MET A 409 -1.80 17.10 -6.15
CA MET A 409 -2.13 15.75 -6.62
C MET A 409 -3.51 15.28 -6.17
N GLU A 410 -3.94 15.62 -4.96
CA GLU A 410 -5.25 15.22 -4.40
C GLU A 410 -6.40 15.95 -5.12
N VAL A 411 -6.24 17.25 -5.42
CA VAL A 411 -7.20 18.01 -6.26
C VAL A 411 -7.27 17.41 -7.66
N TYR A 412 -6.11 17.18 -8.29
CA TYR A 412 -6.05 16.54 -9.61
C TYR A 412 -6.71 15.16 -9.63
N SER A 413 -6.41 14.32 -8.64
CA SER A 413 -6.98 12.97 -8.51
C SER A 413 -8.50 13.02 -8.36
N TRP A 414 -9.02 13.95 -7.55
CA TRP A 414 -10.45 14.10 -7.35
C TRP A 414 -11.17 14.57 -8.62
N LYS A 415 -10.60 15.52 -9.35
CA LYS A 415 -11.15 16.02 -10.63
C LYS A 415 -11.15 14.94 -11.72
N LEU A 416 -10.15 14.05 -11.73
CA LEU A 416 -10.09 12.93 -12.69
C LEU A 416 -11.26 11.95 -12.55
N VAL A 417 -11.73 11.68 -11.33
CA VAL A 417 -12.85 10.75 -11.09
C VAL A 417 -14.21 11.44 -11.04
N HIS A 418 -14.24 12.79 -11.04
CA HIS A 418 -15.45 13.61 -11.08
C HIS A 418 -15.41 14.53 -12.31
N PRO A 419 -15.51 13.99 -13.55
CA PRO A 419 -15.55 14.82 -14.75
C PRO A 419 -16.75 15.76 -14.72
N THR A 420 -16.52 17.00 -15.15
CA THR A 420 -17.59 17.99 -15.23
C THR A 420 -18.61 17.64 -16.32
N ASP A 421 -19.70 18.39 -16.33
CA ASP A 421 -20.76 18.31 -17.32
C ASP A 421 -21.32 19.70 -17.65
N LYS A 422 -22.24 19.76 -18.63
CA LYS A 422 -22.91 21.01 -19.03
C LYS A 422 -23.70 21.69 -17.91
N TYR A 423 -24.09 20.94 -16.87
CA TYR A 423 -24.90 21.46 -15.76
C TYR A 423 -24.00 22.21 -14.77
N SER A 424 -22.80 21.68 -14.54
CA SER A 424 -21.78 22.21 -13.65
C SER A 424 -20.93 23.29 -14.32
N ASN A 425 -20.57 23.11 -15.60
CA ASN A 425 -19.85 24.09 -16.41
C ASN A 425 -20.55 24.31 -17.76
N LYS A 426 -21.15 25.50 -17.92
CA LYS A 426 -21.88 25.88 -19.15
C LYS A 426 -20.99 25.94 -20.40
N GLN A 427 -19.67 26.03 -20.25
CA GLN A 427 -18.72 26.02 -21.37
C GLN A 427 -18.33 24.60 -21.79
N CYS A 428 -18.67 23.57 -21.01
CA CYS A 428 -18.40 22.18 -21.34
C CYS A 428 -19.39 21.66 -22.40
N PRO A 429 -18.92 21.28 -23.61
CA PRO A 429 -19.78 20.67 -24.62
C PRO A 429 -20.29 19.30 -24.18
N ASP A 430 -21.50 18.93 -24.61
CA ASP A 430 -22.08 17.59 -24.36
C ASP A 430 -21.30 16.45 -25.04
N ASN A 431 -20.61 16.75 -26.13
CA ASN A 431 -19.82 15.80 -26.91
C ASN A 431 -18.33 15.77 -26.49
N ALA A 432 -17.95 16.49 -25.43
CA ALA A 432 -16.59 16.46 -24.93
C ALA A 432 -16.26 15.07 -24.35
N GLU A 433 -15.10 14.54 -24.75
CA GLU A 433 -14.61 13.26 -24.23
C GLU A 433 -14.40 13.34 -22.71
N GLU A 434 -14.54 12.20 -22.03
CA GLU A 434 -14.45 12.15 -20.57
C GLU A 434 -13.14 12.73 -20.03
N TYR A 435 -12.01 12.46 -20.69
CA TYR A 435 -10.72 13.02 -20.27
C TYR A 435 -10.66 14.55 -20.40
N GLU A 436 -11.29 15.13 -21.43
CA GLU A 436 -11.38 16.58 -21.60
C GLU A 436 -12.29 17.21 -20.53
N ARG A 437 -13.39 16.53 -20.18
CA ARG A 437 -14.30 16.91 -19.09
C ARG A 437 -13.68 16.77 -17.70
N ALA A 438 -12.77 15.83 -17.52
CA ALA A 438 -12.02 15.61 -16.28
C ALA A 438 -10.86 16.59 -16.08
N THR A 439 -10.32 17.13 -17.18
CA THR A 439 -9.16 18.03 -17.18
C THR A 439 -9.56 19.43 -17.64
N ARG A 440 -9.47 19.74 -18.93
CA ARG A 440 -9.64 21.07 -19.52
C ARG A 440 -10.85 21.85 -19.01
N TYR A 441 -12.01 21.21 -18.89
CA TYR A 441 -13.24 21.89 -18.47
C TYR A 441 -13.51 21.84 -16.96
N ASN A 442 -12.67 21.13 -16.19
CA ASN A 442 -12.90 20.90 -14.77
C ASN A 442 -12.16 21.88 -13.84
N TYR A 443 -11.45 22.85 -14.39
CA TYR A 443 -10.77 23.92 -13.66
C TYR A 443 -11.35 25.27 -14.06
N THR A 444 -11.62 26.13 -13.07
CA THR A 444 -11.97 27.54 -13.34
C THR A 444 -10.73 28.35 -13.72
N SER A 445 -10.85 29.67 -13.88
CA SER A 445 -9.67 30.52 -14.17
C SER A 445 -8.81 30.77 -12.92
N GLU A 446 -9.41 30.60 -11.75
CA GLU A 446 -8.84 30.83 -10.42
C GLU A 446 -8.15 29.59 -9.85
N GLU A 447 -8.62 28.40 -10.25
CA GLU A 447 -7.96 27.11 -10.04
C GLU A 447 -6.82 26.92 -11.05
#